data_AF-A0A9E0NCT4-F1
#
_entry.id   AF-A0A9E0NCT4-F1
#
_cell.length_a   1.000
_cell.length_b   1.000
_cell.length_c   1.000
_cell.angle_alpha   90.00
_cell.angle_beta   90.00
_cell.angle_gamma   90.00
#
_symmetry.space_group_name_H-M   'P 1'
#
loop_
_entity.id
_entity.type
_entity.pdbx_description
1 polymer ?
#
loop_
_entity_poly.entity_id
_entity_poly.type
_entity_poly.pdbx_seq_one_letter_code
_entity_poly.pdbx_strand_id
1 'polypeptide(L)'
;MGATTGGSLARRDQHLVVAANGAMAAYCDGDQIEVVALPGLEAGVTIAADPDAVATELEWLGNPPRLLVVSRYPDHTTLYLVEVEGPSELAELRLAVPAILGGVIGPHALLIGVGAAGGASVVTMRDNQLVSQQVPTRVAPSATGAAGALFIAAIAGAGALEEWDPASRQPRRRFKLPRPALVTAVGGSDRLLWITTALEPALVETIPLVNRGQARSHALPEPIAQVAGHPRSDVIACLGADSGQVWTIDLEGRTGPRVLDDPDAHAGVPTEIALVTGRSNGLLLAGAGRALAFVSLDELVERRLSATVGVVSAATPGPAVAPATGVAVDPVEPGPADRSAGAGSPPGPDHGSGMASLAERLARLRRVTAPGRRGPDDPDATPARAPTGSAAMATPAPTAALAVGAGRPDPGATPPPREADAARSRWRDELVRWGQRLGEDEVAPGPAVAAIHAMSQRLGLDPALEPCLALLYAGHLLGRAGAAPYELARLGGWDEALGRGLLAARGIVVHRDSRVWLAPEVTRALDELPAMTGVEVGAPGPVPPFGPCVIVHQGPLRLAAMACAEALGGAVLAASDGADPRAALREARVRGATALVPVAALPELELTDGEAVVLAAVNDAEADALGLPRLY
;
A
#
# COMPACT_ATOMS: atom_id res chain seq x y z
N MET A 1 0.17 -9.65 3.69
CA MET A 1 0.20 -8.88 4.95
C MET A 1 1.26 -7.80 4.84
N GLY A 2 0.84 -6.54 4.78
CA GLY A 2 1.73 -5.40 5.02
C GLY A 2 1.55 -4.92 6.45
N ALA A 3 2.50 -4.14 6.92
CA ALA A 3 2.49 -3.54 8.23
C ALA A 3 3.00 -2.11 8.12
N THR A 4 2.48 -1.22 8.96
CA THR A 4 2.87 0.19 9.00
C THR A 4 3.60 0.46 10.31
N THR A 5 4.65 1.28 10.23
CA THR A 5 5.48 1.68 11.38
C THR A 5 5.46 3.19 11.48
N GLY A 6 4.77 3.73 12.50
CA GLY A 6 4.63 5.17 12.68
C GLY A 6 4.21 5.63 14.09
N GLY A 7 4.34 4.79 15.12
CA GLY A 7 3.93 5.17 16.48
C GLY A 7 4.93 6.11 17.16
N SER A 8 4.76 7.43 16.99
CA SER A 8 5.34 8.42 17.90
C SER A 8 4.33 8.72 19.01
N LEU A 9 4.75 8.62 20.28
CA LEU A 9 3.91 8.94 21.44
C LEU A 9 3.64 10.45 21.60
N ALA A 10 4.33 11.30 20.85
CA ALA A 10 4.15 12.74 20.91
C ALA A 10 2.81 13.12 20.25
N ARG A 11 2.04 14.01 20.90
CA ARG A 11 0.80 14.55 20.33
C ARG A 11 1.14 15.27 19.02
N ARG A 12 0.50 14.84 17.93
CA ARG A 12 0.58 15.51 16.64
C ARG A 12 -0.84 15.84 16.21
N ASP A 13 -1.00 17.05 15.70
CA ASP A 13 -2.29 17.48 15.14
C ASP A 13 -2.49 16.94 13.70
N GLN A 14 -1.44 16.31 13.16
CA GLN A 14 -1.41 15.73 11.83
C GLN A 14 -0.99 14.26 11.87
N HIS A 15 -1.63 13.47 11.03
CA HIS A 15 -1.34 12.04 10.89
C HIS A 15 -1.41 11.64 9.42
N LEU A 16 -0.32 11.09 8.90
CA LEU A 16 -0.22 10.60 7.53
C LEU A 16 0.00 9.08 7.54
N VAL A 17 -0.88 8.32 6.89
CA VAL A 17 -0.76 6.87 6.78
C VAL A 17 -1.04 6.36 5.38
N VAL A 18 -0.29 5.33 4.97
CA VAL A 18 -0.41 4.71 3.65
C VAL A 18 -0.93 3.29 3.80
N ALA A 19 -1.89 2.91 2.95
CA ALA A 19 -2.42 1.56 2.93
C ALA A 19 -1.30 0.56 2.59
N ALA A 20 -1.34 -0.63 3.20
CA ALA A 20 -0.32 -1.67 3.03
C ALA A 20 -0.07 -2.13 1.58
N ASN A 21 -1.01 -1.86 0.66
CA ASN A 21 -0.88 -2.16 -0.77
C ASN A 21 -0.37 -0.97 -1.60
N GLY A 22 -0.15 0.19 -0.97
CA GLY A 22 0.34 1.42 -1.58
C GLY A 22 -0.65 2.10 -2.51
N ALA A 23 -1.92 1.68 -2.51
CA ALA A 23 -2.93 2.20 -3.43
C ALA A 23 -3.64 3.46 -2.93
N MET A 24 -3.65 3.68 -1.61
CA MET A 24 -4.30 4.82 -0.97
C MET A 24 -3.47 5.35 0.18
N ALA A 25 -3.64 6.63 0.48
CA ALA A 25 -3.18 7.25 1.72
C ALA A 25 -4.33 8.00 2.39
N ALA A 26 -4.24 8.14 3.71
CA ALA A 26 -5.12 8.99 4.49
C ALA A 26 -4.28 10.00 5.26
N TYR A 27 -4.74 11.24 5.28
CA TYR A 27 -4.10 12.36 5.96
C TYR A 27 -5.13 13.06 6.85
N CYS A 28 -4.84 13.20 8.14
CA CYS A 28 -5.62 13.99 9.08
C CYS A 28 -4.98 15.37 9.22
N ASP A 29 -5.74 16.44 8.98
CA ASP A 29 -5.37 17.82 9.30
C ASP A 29 -6.51 18.47 10.09
N GLY A 30 -6.33 18.61 11.40
CA GLY A 30 -7.36 19.15 12.28
C GLY A 30 -8.60 18.25 12.37
N ASP A 31 -9.75 18.74 11.90
CA ASP A 31 -11.05 18.06 11.94
C ASP A 31 -11.41 17.35 10.62
N GLN A 32 -10.47 17.27 9.67
CA GLN A 32 -10.68 16.64 8.37
C GLN A 32 -9.68 15.51 8.12
N ILE A 33 -10.20 14.40 7.60
CA ILE A 33 -9.43 13.26 7.12
C ILE A 33 -9.62 13.20 5.60
N GLU A 34 -8.56 13.45 4.86
CA GLU A 34 -8.54 13.32 3.40
C GLU A 34 -7.98 11.95 3.02
N VAL A 35 -8.65 11.26 2.12
CA VAL A 35 -8.18 10.01 1.52
C VAL A 35 -7.87 10.25 0.06
N VAL A 36 -6.65 9.91 -0.36
CA VAL A 36 -6.15 10.11 -1.72
C VAL A 36 -5.71 8.79 -2.35
N ALA A 37 -5.89 8.67 -3.66
CA ALA A 37 -5.37 7.55 -4.42
C ALA A 37 -3.89 7.77 -4.77
N LEU A 38 -3.08 6.72 -4.71
CA LEU A 38 -1.65 6.75 -5.02
C LEU A 38 -1.33 6.00 -6.32
N PRO A 39 -0.26 6.38 -7.04
CA PRO A 39 0.67 7.48 -6.74
C PRO A 39 0.18 8.87 -7.20
N GLY A 40 -0.94 8.95 -7.91
CA GLY A 40 -1.40 10.19 -8.57
C GLY A 40 -1.87 11.32 -7.65
N LEU A 41 -2.05 11.05 -6.35
CA LEU A 41 -2.61 11.99 -5.36
C LEU A 41 -3.99 12.52 -5.76
N GLU A 42 -4.77 11.71 -6.46
CA GLU A 42 -6.14 12.05 -6.82
C GLU A 42 -6.99 12.12 -5.55
N ALA A 43 -7.65 13.25 -5.33
CA ALA A 43 -8.55 13.45 -4.20
C ALA A 43 -9.69 12.42 -4.27
N GLY A 44 -9.77 11.58 -3.23
CA GLY A 44 -10.81 10.56 -3.11
C GLY A 44 -11.97 11.07 -2.29
N VAL A 45 -11.90 10.88 -0.98
CA VAL A 45 -13.00 11.18 -0.05
C VAL A 45 -12.51 11.96 1.16
N THR A 46 -13.34 12.89 1.62
CA THR A 46 -13.14 13.61 2.88
C THR A 46 -14.07 13.06 3.94
N ILE A 47 -13.51 12.71 5.10
CA ILE A 47 -14.23 12.22 6.28
C ILE A 47 -14.01 13.23 7.39
N ALA A 48 -15.07 13.60 8.12
CA ALA A 48 -14.94 14.47 9.28
C ALA A 48 -14.35 13.68 10.46
N ALA A 49 -13.29 14.19 11.08
CA ALA A 49 -12.84 13.72 12.38
C ALA A 49 -13.74 14.30 13.49
N ASP A 50 -13.83 13.61 14.63
CA ASP A 50 -14.58 14.13 15.78
C ASP A 50 -13.81 15.32 16.41
N PRO A 51 -14.37 16.55 16.39
CA PRO A 51 -13.70 17.72 16.95
C PRO A 51 -13.59 17.69 18.48
N ASP A 52 -14.37 16.84 19.17
CA ASP A 52 -14.31 16.69 20.62
C ASP A 52 -13.20 15.70 21.06
N ALA A 53 -12.58 14.98 20.11
CA ALA A 53 -11.47 14.09 20.40
C ALA A 53 -10.20 14.89 20.76
N VAL A 54 -9.46 14.44 21.77
CA VAL A 54 -8.17 15.02 22.18
C VAL A 54 -7.09 14.79 21.12
N ALA A 55 -7.20 13.66 20.41
CA ALA A 55 -6.37 13.29 19.27
C ALA A 55 -7.13 12.30 18.37
N THR A 56 -6.84 12.33 17.07
CA THR A 56 -7.36 11.39 16.07
C THR A 56 -6.18 10.75 15.35
N GLU A 57 -6.02 9.44 15.51
CA GLU A 57 -4.96 8.65 14.88
C GLU A 57 -5.58 7.81 13.75
N LEU A 58 -4.84 7.57 12.67
CA LEU A 58 -5.31 6.85 11.49
C LEU A 58 -4.41 5.65 11.21
N GLU A 59 -4.97 4.52 10.75
CA GLU A 59 -4.22 3.43 10.13
C GLU A 59 -5.08 2.62 9.16
N TRP A 60 -4.47 1.75 8.34
CA TRP A 60 -5.18 0.90 7.38
C TRP A 60 -5.20 -0.58 7.78
N LEU A 61 -6.39 -1.18 7.87
CA LEU A 61 -6.59 -2.59 8.21
C LEU A 61 -6.98 -3.45 7.01
N GLY A 62 -6.46 -4.67 6.97
CA GLY A 62 -6.94 -5.76 6.11
C GLY A 62 -6.56 -5.68 4.62
N ASN A 63 -7.21 -6.54 3.84
CA ASN A 63 -7.18 -6.57 2.38
C ASN A 63 -8.54 -7.11 1.89
N PRO A 64 -9.44 -6.29 1.30
CA PRO A 64 -9.24 -4.90 0.89
C PRO A 64 -8.93 -3.95 2.07
N PRO A 65 -8.17 -2.86 1.83
CA PRO A 65 -7.79 -1.91 2.88
C PRO A 65 -9.00 -1.11 3.36
N ARG A 66 -9.15 -1.02 4.68
CA ARG A 66 -10.20 -0.24 5.36
C ARG A 66 -9.56 0.72 6.34
N LEU A 67 -10.08 1.94 6.41
CA LEU A 67 -9.50 2.98 7.25
C LEU A 67 -9.97 2.76 8.69
N LEU A 68 -9.02 2.61 9.61
CA LEU A 68 -9.24 2.66 11.04
C LEU A 68 -9.02 4.09 11.53
N VAL A 69 -10.04 4.69 12.11
CA VAL A 69 -9.97 5.99 12.78
C VAL A 69 -10.04 5.76 14.28
N VAL A 70 -9.02 6.20 15.01
CA VAL A 70 -8.92 6.06 16.47
C VAL A 70 -9.04 7.44 17.10
N SER A 71 -10.22 7.74 17.64
CA SER A 71 -10.53 9.00 18.32
C SER A 71 -10.35 8.82 19.83
N ARG A 72 -9.38 9.53 20.41
CA ARG A 72 -9.03 9.44 21.83
C ARG A 72 -9.64 10.59 22.61
N TYR A 73 -10.33 10.26 23.70
CA TYR A 73 -10.91 11.21 24.66
C TYR A 73 -10.19 11.12 26.01
N PRO A 74 -10.46 12.01 26.97
CA PRO A 74 -9.78 11.98 28.28
C PRO A 74 -9.98 10.68 29.07
N ASP A 75 -11.15 10.04 28.92
CA ASP A 75 -11.59 8.89 29.72
C ASP A 75 -11.82 7.61 28.89
N HIS A 76 -11.84 7.69 27.56
CA HIS A 76 -12.11 6.55 26.68
C HIS A 76 -11.50 6.73 25.29
N THR A 77 -11.58 5.68 24.47
CA THR A 77 -11.19 5.71 23.05
C THR A 77 -12.29 5.10 22.22
N THR A 78 -12.60 5.69 21.08
CA THR A 78 -13.56 5.13 20.12
C THR A 78 -12.83 4.82 18.81
N LEU A 79 -13.07 3.63 18.29
CA LEU A 79 -12.50 3.14 17.04
C LEU A 79 -13.62 3.04 16.01
N TYR A 80 -13.40 3.65 14.85
CA TYR A 80 -14.28 3.54 13.70
C TYR A 80 -13.57 2.78 12.58
N LEU A 81 -14.24 1.77 12.03
CA LEU A 81 -13.81 1.11 10.81
C LEU A 81 -14.61 1.68 9.64
N VAL A 82 -13.94 2.30 8.68
CA VAL A 82 -14.57 3.02 7.57
C VAL A 82 -14.22 2.34 6.23
N GLU A 83 -15.25 2.07 5.44
CA GLU A 83 -15.11 1.70 4.03
C GLU A 83 -14.99 2.96 3.18
N VAL A 84 -13.89 3.11 2.45
CA VAL A 84 -13.57 4.34 1.70
C VAL A 84 -14.31 4.39 0.35
N GLU A 85 -14.55 3.23 -0.26
CA GLU A 85 -15.34 3.10 -1.49
C GLU A 85 -16.84 3.26 -1.17
N GLY A 86 -17.27 4.52 -1.01
CA GLY A 86 -18.60 4.84 -0.50
C GLY A 86 -18.56 5.02 1.02
N PRO A 87 -18.02 6.15 1.52
CA PRO A 87 -17.67 6.37 2.92
C PRO A 87 -18.81 5.96 3.84
N SER A 88 -18.66 4.78 4.44
CA SER A 88 -19.63 4.23 5.37
C SER A 88 -18.92 3.64 6.57
N GLU A 89 -19.47 3.95 7.74
CA GLU A 89 -19.02 3.35 8.99
C GLU A 89 -19.49 1.89 9.01
N LEU A 90 -18.53 0.98 9.03
CA LEU A 90 -18.77 -0.45 9.07
C LEU A 90 -18.91 -0.98 10.50
N ALA A 91 -18.11 -0.42 11.42
CA ALA A 91 -18.08 -0.83 12.81
C ALA A 91 -17.61 0.30 13.73
N GLU A 92 -18.16 0.33 14.94
CA GLU A 92 -17.69 1.14 16.06
C GLU A 92 -17.27 0.22 17.22
N LEU A 93 -16.15 0.53 17.87
CA LEU A 93 -15.72 -0.11 19.11
C LEU A 93 -15.24 0.94 20.11
N ARG A 94 -15.91 1.00 21.26
CA ARG A 94 -15.51 1.86 22.38
C ARG A 94 -14.71 1.10 23.43
N LEU A 95 -13.54 1.63 23.78
CA LEU A 95 -12.70 1.15 24.87
C LEU A 95 -12.89 2.04 26.09
N ALA A 96 -13.04 1.43 27.27
CA ALA A 96 -13.27 2.14 28.53
C ALA A 96 -12.04 2.87 29.09
N VAL A 97 -10.94 2.92 28.33
CA VAL A 97 -9.71 3.61 28.70
C VAL A 97 -9.18 4.41 27.52
N PRO A 98 -8.51 5.56 27.76
CA PRO A 98 -7.77 6.24 26.73
C PRO A 98 -6.61 5.34 26.25
N ALA A 99 -6.46 5.21 24.94
CA ALA A 99 -5.47 4.38 24.29
C ALA A 99 -4.97 5.07 23.03
N ILE A 100 -3.75 4.75 22.65
CA ILE A 100 -3.08 5.23 21.44
C ILE A 100 -2.81 4.06 20.51
N LEU A 101 -2.61 4.35 19.24
CA LEU A 101 -2.32 3.37 18.22
C LEU A 101 -0.82 3.04 18.20
N GLY A 102 -0.52 1.78 18.51
CA GLY A 102 0.85 1.27 18.54
C GLY A 102 1.37 0.78 17.19
N GLY A 103 0.48 0.44 16.25
CA GLY A 103 0.83 -0.04 14.92
C GLY A 103 -0.16 -1.07 14.40
N VAL A 104 -0.04 -1.41 13.11
CA VAL A 104 -0.96 -2.32 12.41
C VAL A 104 -0.22 -3.38 11.62
N ILE A 105 -0.76 -4.62 11.66
CA ILE A 105 -0.30 -5.78 10.91
C ILE A 105 -1.51 -6.52 10.34
N GLY A 106 -1.69 -6.46 9.02
CA GLY A 106 -2.82 -7.13 8.38
C GLY A 106 -4.17 -6.66 8.97
N PRO A 107 -5.02 -7.57 9.50
CA PRO A 107 -6.30 -7.20 10.11
C PRO A 107 -6.19 -6.82 11.59
N HIS A 108 -4.98 -6.66 12.14
CA HIS A 108 -4.76 -6.43 13.57
C HIS A 108 -4.17 -5.05 13.83
N ALA A 109 -4.72 -4.32 14.79
CA ALA A 109 -4.16 -3.11 15.37
C ALA A 109 -3.73 -3.37 16.82
N LEU A 110 -2.54 -2.90 17.20
CA LEU A 110 -2.11 -2.87 18.59
C LEU A 110 -2.47 -1.52 19.19
N LEU A 111 -3.18 -1.51 20.31
CA LEU A 111 -3.48 -0.32 21.08
C LEU A 111 -2.79 -0.36 22.43
N ILE A 112 -2.19 0.76 22.83
CA ILE A 112 -1.51 0.93 24.11
C ILE A 112 -2.31 1.89 24.98
N GLY A 113 -2.79 1.41 26.12
CA GLY A 113 -3.52 2.23 27.08
C GLY A 113 -2.63 3.33 27.67
N VAL A 114 -3.20 4.51 27.85
CA VAL A 114 -2.52 5.68 28.44
C VAL A 114 -2.74 5.69 29.95
N GLY A 115 -1.68 5.94 30.72
CA GLY A 115 -1.73 6.07 32.18
C GLY A 115 -1.47 4.77 32.95
N ALA A 116 -1.58 4.84 34.28
CA ALA A 116 -1.17 3.75 35.19
C ALA A 116 -2.03 2.47 35.07
N ALA A 117 -3.28 2.60 34.61
CA ALA A 117 -4.17 1.47 34.33
C ALA A 117 -4.06 0.96 32.88
N GLY A 118 -3.20 1.58 32.06
CA GLY A 118 -3.05 1.27 30.65
C GLY A 118 -2.37 -0.08 30.41
N GLY A 119 -3.14 -1.07 30.00
CA GLY A 119 -2.62 -2.30 29.40
C GLY A 119 -2.43 -2.14 27.88
N ALA A 120 -2.02 -3.20 27.20
CA ALA A 120 -2.08 -3.27 25.75
C ALA A 120 -3.24 -4.17 25.30
N SER A 121 -3.84 -3.87 24.16
CA SER A 121 -4.88 -4.70 23.53
C SER A 121 -4.67 -4.82 22.04
N VAL A 122 -4.90 -6.00 21.48
CA VAL A 122 -4.97 -6.21 20.04
C VAL A 122 -6.42 -6.10 19.62
N VAL A 123 -6.72 -5.16 18.73
CA VAL A 123 -8.00 -5.05 18.04
C VAL A 123 -7.89 -5.78 16.72
N THR A 124 -8.82 -6.69 16.46
CA THR A 124 -8.86 -7.48 15.23
C THR A 124 -10.10 -7.13 14.43
N MET A 125 -9.90 -6.80 13.16
CA MET A 125 -10.97 -6.70 12.18
C MET A 125 -11.39 -8.11 11.73
N ARG A 126 -12.68 -8.40 11.85
CA ARG A 126 -13.30 -9.63 11.32
C ARG A 126 -14.52 -9.23 10.53
N ASP A 127 -14.46 -9.42 9.21
CA ASP A 127 -15.48 -8.91 8.30
C ASP A 127 -15.72 -7.41 8.56
N ASN A 128 -16.91 -7.03 9.00
CA ASN A 128 -17.29 -5.66 9.35
C ASN A 128 -17.43 -5.48 10.88
N GLN A 129 -16.59 -6.13 11.67
CA GLN A 129 -16.59 -6.00 13.13
C GLN A 129 -15.18 -5.78 13.67
N LEU A 130 -15.10 -5.01 14.76
CA LEU A 130 -13.88 -4.83 15.55
C LEU A 130 -14.00 -5.59 16.87
N VAL A 131 -13.02 -6.43 17.18
CA VAL A 131 -12.96 -7.18 18.44
C VAL A 131 -11.66 -6.84 19.17
N SER A 132 -11.77 -6.28 20.37
CA SER A 132 -10.61 -6.03 21.24
C SER A 132 -10.31 -7.21 22.14
N GLN A 133 -9.03 -7.55 22.26
CA GLN A 133 -8.53 -8.58 23.15
C GLN A 133 -7.29 -8.07 23.88
N GLN A 134 -7.30 -8.17 25.20
CA GLN A 134 -6.19 -7.71 26.02
C GLN A 134 -4.94 -8.59 25.82
N VAL A 135 -3.77 -7.95 25.78
CA VAL A 135 -2.46 -8.61 25.81
C VAL A 135 -2.07 -8.78 27.27
N PRO A 136 -1.62 -9.97 27.72
CA PRO A 136 -1.23 -10.23 29.10
C PRO A 136 0.13 -9.60 29.46
N THR A 137 0.32 -8.32 29.16
CA THR A 137 1.48 -7.54 29.59
C THR A 137 1.21 -6.84 30.92
N ARG A 138 2.24 -6.75 31.76
CA ARG A 138 2.19 -5.98 33.02
C ARG A 138 2.62 -4.54 32.86
N VAL A 139 3.28 -4.20 31.76
CA VAL A 139 3.90 -2.90 31.52
C VAL A 139 3.52 -2.44 30.13
N ALA A 140 3.01 -1.20 30.03
CA ALA A 140 2.77 -0.56 28.75
C ALA A 140 4.10 -0.39 28.01
N PRO A 141 4.20 -0.80 26.73
CA PRO A 141 5.36 -0.52 25.91
C PRO A 141 5.64 0.98 25.80
N SER A 142 6.92 1.39 25.80
CA SER A 142 7.31 2.79 25.55
C SER A 142 7.32 3.17 24.08
N ALA A 143 7.40 2.17 23.19
CA ALA A 143 7.32 2.34 21.75
C ALA A 143 6.88 1.02 21.16
N THR A 144 6.19 1.08 20.02
CA THR A 144 5.78 -0.09 19.28
C THR A 144 5.92 0.14 17.78
N GLY A 145 6.03 -0.96 17.05
CA GLY A 145 5.97 -0.96 15.60
C GLY A 145 5.77 -2.38 15.08
N ALA A 146 6.11 -2.59 13.82
CA ALA A 146 5.97 -3.87 13.16
C ALA A 146 7.30 -4.36 12.57
N ALA A 147 7.47 -5.68 12.54
CA ALA A 147 8.49 -6.37 11.79
C ALA A 147 7.89 -7.61 11.14
N GLY A 148 7.73 -7.59 9.81
CA GLY A 148 7.05 -8.64 9.08
C GLY A 148 5.60 -8.83 9.55
N ALA A 149 5.31 -9.98 10.17
CA ALA A 149 3.99 -10.34 10.69
C ALA A 149 3.88 -10.24 12.24
N LEU A 150 4.86 -9.61 12.90
CA LEU A 150 4.92 -9.48 14.36
C LEU A 150 4.94 -8.02 14.79
N PHE A 151 4.26 -7.73 15.89
CA PHE A 151 4.43 -6.44 16.57
C PHE A 151 5.75 -6.47 17.33
N ILE A 152 6.45 -5.35 17.34
CA ILE A 152 7.64 -5.17 18.17
C ILE A 152 7.27 -4.17 19.26
N ALA A 153 7.44 -4.57 20.51
CA ALA A 153 7.14 -3.76 21.68
C ALA A 153 8.40 -3.50 22.50
N ALA A 154 8.76 -2.23 22.69
CA ALA A 154 9.82 -1.83 23.59
C ALA A 154 9.28 -1.77 25.03
N ILE A 155 9.75 -2.66 25.91
CA ILE A 155 9.24 -2.78 27.27
C ILE A 155 9.98 -1.81 28.19
N ALA A 156 9.28 -0.76 28.62
CA ALA A 156 9.81 0.28 29.50
C ALA A 156 10.43 -0.31 30.77
N GLY A 157 11.58 0.21 31.20
CA GLY A 157 12.29 -0.20 32.41
C GLY A 157 12.99 -1.57 32.34
N ALA A 158 12.60 -2.45 31.41
CA ALA A 158 13.21 -3.76 31.24
C ALA A 158 14.45 -3.75 30.33
N GLY A 159 14.68 -2.67 29.58
CA GLY A 159 15.77 -2.56 28.61
C GLY A 159 15.72 -3.67 27.56
N ALA A 160 14.51 -3.99 27.08
CA ALA A 160 14.28 -5.11 26.17
C ALA A 160 13.20 -4.79 25.13
N LEU A 161 13.34 -5.43 23.96
CA LEU A 161 12.28 -5.51 22.95
C LEU A 161 11.62 -6.87 23.02
N GLU A 162 10.33 -6.93 22.75
CA GLU A 162 9.57 -8.17 22.63
C GLU A 162 8.89 -8.25 21.26
N GLU A 163 8.94 -9.42 20.63
CA GLU A 163 8.14 -9.75 19.46
C GLU A 163 6.81 -10.32 19.93
N TRP A 164 5.69 -9.68 19.58
CA TRP A 164 4.35 -10.11 19.92
C TRP A 164 3.63 -10.59 18.67
N ASP A 165 3.08 -11.80 18.72
CA ASP A 165 2.23 -12.31 17.64
C ASP A 165 0.78 -11.85 17.86
N PRO A 166 0.18 -11.14 16.88
CA PRO A 166 -1.18 -10.63 17.02
C PRO A 166 -2.22 -11.73 17.26
N ALA A 167 -2.03 -12.94 16.72
CA ALA A 167 -3.01 -14.01 16.81
C ALA A 167 -2.98 -14.69 18.19
N SER A 168 -1.78 -15.06 18.67
CA SER A 168 -1.62 -15.67 20.00
C SER A 168 -1.71 -14.65 21.13
N ARG A 169 -1.45 -13.36 20.85
CA ARG A 169 -1.36 -12.25 21.82
C ARG A 169 -0.30 -12.52 22.89
N GLN A 170 0.74 -13.27 22.54
CA GLN A 170 1.82 -13.65 23.45
C GLN A 170 3.17 -13.17 22.90
N PRO A 171 4.10 -12.80 23.79
CA PRO A 171 5.48 -12.55 23.41
C PRO A 171 6.12 -13.85 22.92
N ARG A 172 6.61 -13.85 21.67
CA ARG A 172 7.31 -14.96 21.02
C ARG A 172 8.80 -14.94 21.33
N ARG A 173 9.42 -13.77 21.28
CA ARG A 173 10.85 -13.58 21.52
C ARG A 173 11.09 -12.31 22.31
N ARG A 174 12.22 -12.28 23.01
CA ARG A 174 12.67 -11.14 23.79
C ARG A 174 14.14 -10.87 23.51
N PHE A 175 14.44 -9.63 23.15
CA PHE A 175 15.78 -9.14 22.83
C PHE A 175 16.23 -8.19 23.94
N LYS A 176 17.35 -8.50 24.59
CA LYS A 176 17.93 -7.60 25.59
C LYS A 176 18.74 -6.53 24.87
N LEU A 177 18.45 -5.27 25.14
CA LEU A 177 19.24 -4.16 24.61
C LEU A 177 20.63 -4.14 25.29
N PRO A 178 21.70 -3.82 24.55
CA PRO A 178 23.04 -3.70 25.14
C PRO A 178 23.09 -2.67 26.28
N ARG A 179 22.32 -1.59 26.15
CA ARG A 179 22.15 -0.55 27.15
C ARG A 179 20.66 -0.30 27.39
N PRO A 180 20.19 -0.22 28.64
CA PRO A 180 18.83 0.21 28.91
C PRO A 180 18.64 1.65 28.42
N ALA A 181 17.73 1.84 27.47
CA ALA A 181 17.40 3.14 26.91
C ALA A 181 15.88 3.29 26.74
N LEU A 182 15.40 4.53 26.79
CA LEU A 182 14.02 4.84 26.40
C LEU A 182 13.95 4.82 24.88
N VAL A 183 13.40 3.74 24.33
CA VAL A 183 13.16 3.59 22.89
C VAL A 183 12.02 4.53 22.51
N THR A 184 12.27 5.38 21.51
CA THR A 184 11.31 6.38 21.01
C THR A 184 10.57 5.93 19.76
N ALA A 185 11.19 5.08 18.95
CA ALA A 185 10.56 4.38 17.83
C ALA A 185 11.22 3.02 17.62
N VAL A 186 10.47 2.06 17.10
CA VAL A 186 10.95 0.71 16.80
C VAL A 186 10.20 0.15 15.60
N GLY A 187 10.88 -0.66 14.81
CA GLY A 187 10.28 -1.43 13.71
C GLY A 187 11.26 -2.46 13.18
N GLY A 188 10.97 -3.03 12.03
CA GLY A 188 11.90 -3.96 11.39
C GLY A 188 11.34 -4.69 10.18
N SER A 189 12.08 -5.70 9.79
CA SER A 189 11.74 -6.71 8.79
C SER A 189 11.91 -8.10 9.40
N ASP A 190 11.69 -9.15 8.62
CA ASP A 190 12.00 -10.52 9.06
C ASP A 190 13.51 -10.75 9.29
N ARG A 191 14.37 -9.80 8.89
CA ARG A 191 15.84 -9.93 8.91
C ARG A 191 16.50 -9.15 10.03
N LEU A 192 15.95 -8.01 10.40
CA LEU A 192 16.50 -7.11 11.42
C LEU A 192 15.40 -6.30 12.10
N LEU A 193 15.70 -5.83 13.30
CA LEU A 193 14.96 -4.77 13.98
C LEU A 193 15.77 -3.48 13.91
N TRP A 194 15.08 -2.35 13.99
CA TRP A 194 15.71 -1.03 14.17
C TRP A 194 15.05 -0.30 15.34
N ILE A 195 15.82 0.54 16.01
CA ILE A 195 15.35 1.40 17.12
C ILE A 195 15.96 2.80 17.02
N THR A 196 15.23 3.77 17.57
CA THR A 196 15.76 5.08 17.96
C THR A 196 15.59 5.24 19.47
N THR A 197 16.44 6.05 20.11
CA THR A 197 16.39 6.25 21.56
C THR A 197 16.40 7.72 21.94
N ALA A 198 15.86 8.04 23.12
CA ALA A 198 15.88 9.41 23.64
C ALA A 198 17.29 9.88 24.04
N LEU A 199 18.22 8.96 24.30
CA LEU A 199 19.60 9.29 24.68
C LEU A 199 20.44 9.72 23.47
N GLU A 200 20.21 9.08 22.33
CA GLU A 200 20.92 9.33 21.07
C GLU A 200 19.88 9.59 19.97
N PRO A 201 19.20 10.76 20.00
CA PRO A 201 18.02 11.01 19.16
C PRO A 201 18.33 11.18 17.68
N ALA A 202 19.60 11.34 17.31
CA ALA A 202 20.08 11.40 15.92
C ALA A 202 20.63 10.06 15.42
N LEU A 203 20.37 8.95 16.13
CA LEU A 203 20.92 7.64 15.81
C LEU A 203 19.82 6.60 15.58
N VAL A 204 19.96 5.83 14.50
CA VAL A 204 19.20 4.60 14.27
C VAL A 204 20.11 3.40 14.52
N GLU A 205 19.77 2.55 15.48
CA GLU A 205 20.50 1.30 15.75
C GLU A 205 19.76 0.10 15.14
N THR A 206 20.50 -0.85 14.58
CA THR A 206 19.94 -2.09 14.02
C THR A 206 20.37 -3.33 14.81
N ILE A 207 19.41 -4.25 14.99
CA ILE A 207 19.60 -5.52 15.69
C ILE A 207 19.28 -6.65 14.71
N PRO A 208 20.28 -7.37 14.18
CA PRO A 208 20.03 -8.46 13.24
C PRO A 208 19.31 -9.63 13.92
N LEU A 209 18.27 -10.17 13.27
CA LEU A 209 17.48 -11.31 13.76
C LEU A 209 18.04 -12.67 13.31
N VAL A 210 18.79 -12.67 12.21
CA VAL A 210 19.51 -13.83 11.68
C VAL A 210 21.01 -13.62 11.88
N ASN A 211 21.79 -14.71 12.01
CA ASN A 211 23.26 -14.70 12.20
C ASN A 211 24.02 -14.11 10.99
N ARG A 212 23.78 -12.85 10.63
CA ARG A 212 24.28 -12.20 9.41
C ARG A 212 25.10 -10.93 9.65
N GLY A 213 25.48 -10.62 10.88
CA GLY A 213 26.44 -9.54 11.10
C GLY A 213 26.42 -8.96 12.50
N GLN A 214 27.27 -7.96 12.70
CA GLN A 214 27.27 -7.12 13.89
C GLN A 214 26.13 -6.10 13.78
N ALA A 215 25.58 -5.70 14.94
CA ALA A 215 24.70 -4.55 15.04
C ALA A 215 25.34 -3.33 14.37
N ARG A 216 24.52 -2.55 13.65
CA ARG A 216 24.99 -1.35 12.96
C ARG A 216 24.28 -0.14 13.53
N SER A 217 24.92 1.02 13.38
CA SER A 217 24.34 2.29 13.77
C SER A 217 24.45 3.25 12.60
N HIS A 218 23.38 4.01 12.36
CA HIS A 218 23.27 4.98 11.29
C HIS A 218 23.05 6.35 11.91
N ALA A 219 24.08 7.19 11.89
CA ALA A 219 24.04 8.54 12.44
C ALA A 219 23.47 9.51 11.41
N LEU A 220 22.55 10.36 11.86
CA LEU A 220 21.97 11.47 11.11
C LEU A 220 22.55 12.81 11.60
N PRO A 221 22.50 13.87 10.77
CA PRO A 221 23.11 15.16 11.12
C PRO A 221 22.35 15.91 12.22
N GLU A 222 21.11 15.52 12.54
CA GLU A 222 20.27 16.15 13.57
C GLU A 222 19.31 15.12 14.20
N PRO A 223 18.65 15.46 15.33
CA PRO A 223 17.66 14.60 15.98
C PRO A 223 16.51 14.21 15.05
N ILE A 224 15.99 12.99 15.22
CA ILE A 224 14.91 12.44 14.42
C ILE A 224 13.56 12.83 15.03
N ALA A 225 12.72 13.54 14.28
CA ALA A 225 11.34 13.80 14.65
C ALA A 225 10.43 12.59 14.37
N GLN A 226 10.58 11.95 13.22
CA GLN A 226 9.76 10.80 12.81
C GLN A 226 10.58 9.78 12.04
N VAL A 227 10.21 8.51 12.18
CA VAL A 227 10.71 7.41 11.34
C VAL A 227 9.51 6.71 10.71
N ALA A 228 9.56 6.54 9.39
CA ALA A 228 8.68 5.65 8.65
C ALA A 228 9.49 4.45 8.17
N GLY A 229 9.06 3.23 8.50
CA GLY A 229 9.75 2.00 8.11
C GLY A 229 9.00 1.17 7.09
N HIS A 230 9.72 0.52 6.18
CA HIS A 230 9.15 -0.45 5.25
C HIS A 230 9.08 -1.84 5.92
N PRO A 231 7.93 -2.50 6.00
CA PRO A 231 7.76 -3.74 6.78
C PRO A 231 8.49 -4.96 6.21
N ARG A 232 8.88 -4.90 4.93
CA ARG A 232 9.49 -6.02 4.19
C ARG A 232 10.87 -5.72 3.61
N SER A 233 11.36 -4.50 3.74
CA SER A 233 12.66 -4.11 3.19
C SER A 233 13.44 -3.44 4.29
N ASP A 234 14.74 -3.51 4.18
CA ASP A 234 15.65 -2.93 5.17
C ASP A 234 15.88 -1.45 4.85
N VAL A 235 14.79 -0.71 4.61
CA VAL A 235 14.80 0.72 4.25
C VAL A 235 13.86 1.48 5.17
N ILE A 236 14.33 2.62 5.68
CA ILE A 236 13.53 3.56 6.46
C ILE A 236 13.69 4.97 5.89
N ALA A 237 12.71 5.81 6.17
CA ALA A 237 12.78 7.25 5.99
C ALA A 237 12.76 7.92 7.36
N CYS A 238 13.59 8.95 7.54
CA CYS A 238 13.70 9.73 8.77
C CYS A 238 13.42 11.20 8.46
N LEU A 239 12.54 11.82 9.23
CA LEU A 239 12.30 13.26 9.22
C LEU A 239 13.11 13.92 10.33
N GLY A 240 13.86 14.95 9.98
CA GLY A 240 14.67 15.73 10.90
C GLY A 240 13.85 16.65 11.77
N ALA A 241 14.18 16.73 13.05
CA ALA A 241 13.44 17.54 14.01
C ALA A 241 13.71 19.04 13.86
N ASP A 242 14.91 19.41 13.40
CA ASP A 242 15.35 20.81 13.38
C ASP A 242 15.16 21.43 12.00
N SER A 243 15.54 20.72 10.94
CA SER A 243 15.47 21.20 9.56
C SER A 243 14.21 20.74 8.80
N GLY A 244 13.54 19.68 9.27
CA GLY A 244 12.53 18.96 8.52
C GLY A 244 13.08 18.29 7.25
N GLN A 245 14.41 18.15 7.14
CA GLN A 245 15.03 17.39 6.06
C GLN A 245 14.65 15.91 6.19
N VAL A 246 14.49 15.28 5.04
CA VAL A 246 14.13 13.87 4.95
C VAL A 246 15.34 13.08 4.49
N TRP A 247 15.69 12.02 5.22
CA TRP A 247 16.71 11.05 4.81
C TRP A 247 16.10 9.69 4.56
N THR A 248 16.63 8.98 3.58
CA THR A 248 16.41 7.54 3.39
C THR A 248 17.65 6.77 3.82
N ILE A 249 17.47 5.68 4.57
CA ILE A 249 18.56 4.88 5.12
C ILE A 249 18.37 3.42 4.70
N ASP A 250 19.39 2.84 4.06
CA ASP A 250 19.50 1.38 3.90
C ASP A 250 20.09 0.79 5.18
N LEU A 251 19.27 0.06 5.92
CA LEU A 251 19.63 -0.54 7.20
C LEU A 251 20.66 -1.65 7.05
N GLU A 252 20.80 -2.25 5.86
CA GLU A 252 21.92 -3.15 5.54
C GLU A 252 23.25 -2.41 5.38
N GLY A 253 23.25 -1.08 5.42
CA GLY A 253 24.43 -0.22 5.35
C GLY A 253 25.22 -0.36 4.06
N ARG A 254 24.58 -0.79 2.95
CA ARG A 254 25.24 -0.81 1.63
C ARG A 254 25.41 0.61 1.11
N THR A 255 24.54 1.51 1.53
CA THR A 255 24.59 2.93 1.23
C THR A 255 24.43 3.73 2.50
N GLY A 256 25.20 4.82 2.67
CA GLY A 256 24.99 5.76 3.77
C GLY A 256 23.64 6.48 3.67
N PRO A 257 23.23 7.21 4.72
CA PRO A 257 22.03 8.04 4.70
C PRO A 257 22.00 8.94 3.46
N ARG A 258 20.87 8.95 2.76
CA ARG A 258 20.66 9.75 1.56
C ARG A 258 19.66 10.85 1.86
N VAL A 259 20.07 12.09 1.68
CA VAL A 259 19.16 13.23 1.69
C VAL A 259 18.21 13.11 0.50
N LEU A 260 16.94 13.38 0.74
CA LEU A 260 15.95 13.59 -0.31
C LEU A 260 16.06 15.05 -0.77
N ASP A 261 16.85 15.29 -1.81
CA ASP A 261 17.04 16.65 -2.34
C ASP A 261 15.76 17.12 -3.04
N ASP A 262 15.26 18.25 -2.57
CA ASP A 262 14.11 19.07 -3.01
C ASP A 262 12.91 18.28 -3.61
N PRO A 263 11.95 17.84 -2.77
CA PRO A 263 10.70 17.15 -3.14
C PRO A 263 9.71 17.97 -4.00
N ASP A 264 10.19 18.86 -4.87
CA ASP A 264 9.54 20.06 -5.39
C ASP A 264 9.72 21.26 -4.43
N ALA A 265 10.48 22.27 -4.87
CA ALA A 265 10.77 23.55 -4.22
C ALA A 265 9.55 24.37 -3.74
N HIS A 266 8.36 23.80 -3.84
CA HIS A 266 7.06 24.42 -3.66
C HIS A 266 6.24 23.79 -2.52
N ALA A 267 6.58 22.59 -2.01
CA ALA A 267 5.86 21.96 -0.90
C ALA A 267 6.33 22.43 0.49
N GLY A 268 7.50 23.08 0.55
CA GLY A 268 8.17 23.54 1.77
C GLY A 268 8.39 22.43 2.82
N VAL A 269 8.72 22.81 4.05
CA VAL A 269 9.20 21.86 5.08
C VAL A 269 8.11 20.84 5.47
N PRO A 270 8.32 19.53 5.26
CA PRO A 270 7.38 18.50 5.67
C PRO A 270 7.33 18.36 7.19
N THR A 271 6.14 18.11 7.73
CA THR A 271 5.89 17.83 9.15
C THR A 271 5.62 16.35 9.41
N GLU A 272 5.20 15.62 8.37
CA GLU A 272 4.87 14.20 8.44
C GLU A 272 5.41 13.46 7.20
N ILE A 273 5.84 12.22 7.41
CA ILE A 273 6.31 11.33 6.34
C ILE A 273 5.70 9.94 6.46
N ALA A 274 5.41 9.32 5.31
CA ALA A 274 4.97 7.93 5.24
C ALA A 274 5.58 7.22 4.03
N LEU A 275 6.10 6.01 4.24
CA LEU A 275 6.61 5.19 3.14
C LEU A 275 5.45 4.53 2.38
N VAL A 276 5.47 4.68 1.05
CA VAL A 276 4.53 4.02 0.16
C VAL A 276 5.13 2.70 -0.29
N THR A 277 4.42 1.62 0.04
CA THR A 277 4.86 0.25 -0.24
C THR A 277 3.82 -0.43 -1.11
N GLY A 278 4.16 -0.86 -2.32
CA GLY A 278 3.18 -1.46 -3.22
C GLY A 278 3.66 -1.58 -4.66
N ARG A 279 2.83 -1.13 -5.61
CA ARG A 279 3.19 -1.09 -7.04
C ARG A 279 4.30 -0.07 -7.32
N SER A 280 4.31 1.03 -6.58
CA SER A 280 5.37 2.01 -6.54
C SER A 280 6.01 2.03 -5.16
N ASN A 281 7.33 2.17 -5.11
CA ASN A 281 8.04 2.48 -3.89
C ASN A 281 8.29 3.98 -3.87
N GLY A 282 7.77 4.64 -2.84
CA GLY A 282 7.81 6.09 -2.75
C GLY A 282 7.79 6.57 -1.32
N LEU A 283 7.90 7.88 -1.17
CA LEU A 283 7.69 8.58 0.08
C LEU A 283 6.58 9.60 -0.10
N LEU A 284 5.58 9.54 0.76
CA LEU A 284 4.55 10.54 0.86
C LEU A 284 4.95 11.54 1.94
N LEU A 285 4.88 12.82 1.60
CA LEU A 285 5.22 13.95 2.45
C LEU A 285 3.96 14.77 2.70
N ALA A 286 3.73 15.18 3.93
CA ALA A 286 2.69 16.14 4.29
C ALA A 286 3.31 17.31 5.08
N GLY A 287 2.77 18.50 4.86
CA GLY A 287 3.13 19.72 5.57
C GLY A 287 1.87 20.46 6.00
N ALA A 288 1.93 21.19 7.11
CA ALA A 288 0.74 21.84 7.65
C ALA A 288 0.11 22.86 6.68
N GLY A 289 -1.20 22.68 6.41
CA GLY A 289 -1.95 23.51 5.47
C GLY A 289 -1.46 23.43 4.02
N ARG A 290 -0.80 22.33 3.62
CA ARG A 290 -0.22 22.16 2.29
C ARG A 290 -0.66 20.86 1.61
N ALA A 291 -0.56 20.87 0.29
CA ALA A 291 -0.78 19.69 -0.53
C ALA A 291 0.23 18.58 -0.20
N LEU A 292 -0.23 17.33 -0.27
CA LEU A 292 0.62 16.15 -0.19
C LEU A 292 1.59 16.12 -1.37
N ALA A 293 2.81 15.63 -1.14
CA ALA A 293 3.79 15.38 -2.20
C ALA A 293 4.23 13.91 -2.19
N PHE A 294 4.26 13.30 -3.37
CA PHE A 294 4.72 11.92 -3.54
C PHE A 294 6.06 11.91 -4.26
N VAL A 295 7.08 11.35 -3.62
CA VAL A 295 8.43 11.24 -4.19
C VAL A 295 8.73 9.78 -4.51
N SER A 296 8.92 9.48 -5.80
CA SER A 296 9.31 8.14 -6.25
C SER A 296 10.72 7.80 -5.79
N LEU A 297 10.88 6.72 -5.02
CA LEU A 297 12.19 6.24 -4.61
C LEU A 297 12.91 5.52 -5.75
N ASP A 298 12.17 4.95 -6.70
CA ASP A 298 12.73 4.27 -7.87
C ASP A 298 13.38 5.28 -8.84
N GLU A 299 12.73 6.43 -9.09
CA GLU A 299 13.27 7.49 -9.95
C GLU A 299 14.53 8.14 -9.38
N LEU A 300 14.64 8.27 -8.05
CA LEU A 300 15.85 8.82 -7.41
C LEU A 300 17.07 7.94 -7.65
N VAL A 301 16.87 6.63 -7.75
CA VAL A 301 17.94 5.69 -8.12
C VAL A 301 18.34 5.93 -9.58
N GLU A 302 17.37 6.06 -10.49
CA GLU A 302 17.62 6.22 -11.92
C GLU A 302 18.21 7.58 -12.33
N ARG A 303 17.67 8.70 -11.80
CA ARG A 303 18.21 10.05 -12.05
C ARG A 303 19.67 10.14 -11.65
N ARG A 304 20.07 9.45 -10.57
CA ARG A 304 21.45 9.46 -10.10
C ARG A 304 22.36 8.53 -10.91
N LEU A 305 21.88 7.36 -11.31
CA LEU A 305 22.62 6.52 -12.26
C LEU A 305 22.86 7.30 -13.55
N SER A 306 21.88 8.07 -14.01
CA SER A 306 21.99 8.95 -15.17
C SER A 306 22.96 10.13 -14.94
N ALA A 307 22.90 10.78 -13.77
CA ALA A 307 23.82 11.87 -13.41
C ALA A 307 25.27 11.39 -13.20
N THR A 308 25.47 10.13 -12.80
CA THR A 308 26.80 9.54 -12.63
C THR A 308 27.40 9.07 -13.97
N VAL A 309 26.55 8.79 -14.98
CA VAL A 309 26.96 8.39 -16.34
C VAL A 309 27.12 9.62 -17.27
N GLY A 310 26.66 10.80 -16.86
CA GLY A 310 26.89 12.07 -17.54
C GLY A 310 28.34 12.56 -17.46
N VAL A 311 29.15 12.17 -18.44
CA VAL A 311 30.34 12.89 -18.95
C VAL A 311 31.37 13.30 -17.88
N VAL A 312 32.27 12.37 -17.54
CA VAL A 312 33.67 12.75 -17.31
C VAL A 312 34.26 13.04 -18.70
N SER A 313 34.03 14.25 -19.20
CA SER A 313 34.87 14.79 -20.27
C SER A 313 36.24 15.02 -19.65
N ALA A 314 37.24 14.28 -20.13
CA ALA A 314 38.61 14.40 -19.69
C ALA A 314 39.10 15.83 -19.98
N ALA A 315 39.01 16.70 -18.98
CA ALA A 315 39.65 18.00 -19.04
C ALA A 315 41.16 17.78 -19.08
N THR A 316 41.77 18.22 -20.18
CA THR A 316 43.23 18.31 -20.34
C THR A 316 43.80 19.22 -19.25
N PRO A 317 44.89 18.86 -18.54
CA PRO A 317 45.45 19.70 -17.50
C PRO A 317 46.12 20.92 -18.13
N GLY A 318 45.51 22.10 -17.95
CA GLY A 318 46.14 23.40 -18.19
C GLY A 318 47.00 23.83 -16.98
N PRO A 319 48.10 24.57 -17.19
CA PRO A 319 49.12 24.79 -16.18
C PRO A 319 48.67 25.77 -15.08
N ALA A 320 49.17 25.49 -13.87
CA ALA A 320 48.92 26.22 -12.64
C ALA A 320 49.34 27.70 -12.73
N VAL A 321 48.42 28.59 -12.34
CA VAL A 321 48.72 29.99 -12.02
C VAL A 321 48.51 30.20 -10.52
N ALA A 322 49.55 30.73 -9.88
CA ALA A 322 49.64 31.02 -8.45
C ALA A 322 48.70 32.16 -8.00
N PRO A 323 48.37 32.27 -6.71
CA PRO A 323 47.34 33.19 -6.22
C PRO A 323 47.89 34.61 -6.03
N ALA A 324 47.12 35.60 -6.47
CA ALA A 324 47.32 37.00 -6.11
C ALA A 324 46.35 37.41 -5.00
N THR A 325 46.93 38.01 -3.98
CA THR A 325 46.34 38.59 -2.79
C THR A 325 45.58 39.90 -3.07
N GLY A 326 44.49 40.08 -2.33
CA GLY A 326 44.04 41.38 -1.82
C GLY A 326 43.05 42.16 -2.67
N VAL A 327 41.93 42.55 -2.06
CA VAL A 327 41.60 43.96 -1.72
C VAL A 327 40.26 43.98 -0.98
N ALA A 328 40.26 44.73 0.12
CA ALA A 328 39.11 45.05 0.96
C ALA A 328 38.22 46.12 0.31
N VAL A 329 36.90 46.02 0.49
CA VAL A 329 35.99 47.19 0.49
C VAL A 329 34.89 46.96 1.54
N ASP A 330 34.64 48.03 2.28
CA ASP A 330 33.81 48.25 3.46
C ASP A 330 32.27 48.15 3.24
N PRO A 331 31.48 48.17 4.35
CA PRO A 331 30.05 47.85 4.37
C PRO A 331 29.16 49.07 4.05
N VAL A 332 27.99 48.81 3.47
CA VAL A 332 26.93 49.81 3.28
C VAL A 332 25.62 49.29 3.86
N GLU A 333 25.14 50.00 4.88
CA GLU A 333 23.76 50.06 5.38
C GLU A 333 23.55 51.50 5.91
N PRO A 334 22.33 52.01 6.18
CA PRO A 334 21.01 51.69 5.64
C PRO A 334 20.28 52.97 5.13
N GLY A 335 19.13 52.80 4.46
CA GLY A 335 18.24 53.91 4.07
C GLY A 335 16.76 53.55 4.27
N PRO A 336 15.94 54.38 4.96
CA PRO A 336 14.62 53.99 5.46
C PRO A 336 13.44 54.48 4.61
N ALA A 337 12.30 53.83 4.89
CA ALA A 337 10.91 54.29 4.76
C ALA A 337 10.36 54.57 3.35
N ASP A 338 9.28 53.85 2.98
CA ASP A 338 8.04 54.58 2.79
C ASP A 338 6.76 53.75 3.04
N ARG A 339 5.75 54.46 3.53
CA ARG A 339 4.41 53.99 3.88
C ARG A 339 3.51 54.08 2.66
N SER A 340 2.64 53.09 2.47
CA SER A 340 1.35 53.35 1.84
C SER A 340 0.30 52.32 2.23
N ALA A 341 -0.69 52.81 2.96
CA ALA A 341 -1.98 52.19 3.20
C ALA A 341 -2.80 52.18 1.89
N GLY A 342 -3.59 51.13 1.71
CA GLY A 342 -4.56 51.02 0.61
C GLY A 342 -5.66 50.04 0.98
N ALA A 343 -6.72 50.57 1.59
CA ALA A 343 -7.98 49.88 1.83
C ALA A 343 -8.73 49.67 0.50
N GLY A 344 -9.34 48.50 0.34
CA GLY A 344 -10.22 48.21 -0.79
C GLY A 344 -10.97 46.88 -0.62
N SER A 345 -12.23 46.98 -0.20
CA SER A 345 -13.31 46.00 -0.40
C SER A 345 -14.42 46.68 -1.20
N PRO A 346 -15.45 45.99 -1.75
CA PRO A 346 -15.56 44.66 -2.38
C PRO A 346 -16.26 44.82 -3.78
N PRO A 347 -16.79 43.77 -4.47
CA PRO A 347 -18.08 43.15 -4.11
C PRO A 347 -18.18 41.62 -4.35
N GLY A 348 -19.14 40.97 -3.68
CA GLY A 348 -19.51 39.57 -3.92
C GLY A 348 -20.38 39.36 -5.16
N PRO A 349 -20.75 38.10 -5.43
CA PRO A 349 -22.15 37.82 -5.65
C PRO A 349 -22.67 36.59 -4.90
N ASP A 350 -23.93 36.73 -4.50
CA ASP A 350 -24.87 35.68 -4.10
C ASP A 350 -24.91 34.54 -5.11
N HIS A 351 -24.84 33.29 -4.65
CA HIS A 351 -25.61 32.17 -5.18
C HIS A 351 -25.97 31.22 -4.05
N GLY A 352 -27.25 31.21 -3.68
CA GLY A 352 -27.85 30.17 -2.85
C GLY A 352 -28.10 28.91 -3.66
N SER A 353 -27.78 27.75 -3.09
CA SER A 353 -28.51 26.50 -3.35
C SER A 353 -28.25 25.51 -2.22
N GLY A 354 -29.33 24.91 -1.73
CA GLY A 354 -29.36 24.15 -0.49
C GLY A 354 -28.65 22.80 -0.56
N MET A 355 -27.79 22.57 0.41
CA MET A 355 -27.37 21.25 0.86
C MET A 355 -27.63 21.20 2.36
N ALA A 356 -28.73 20.57 2.77
CA ALA A 356 -28.94 20.21 4.17
C ALA A 356 -27.78 19.31 4.61
N SER A 357 -27.12 19.65 5.72
CA SER A 357 -25.94 18.92 6.19
C SER A 357 -26.31 17.47 6.53
N LEU A 358 -25.39 16.54 6.32
CA LEU A 358 -25.53 15.13 6.71
C LEU A 358 -25.84 15.00 8.21
N ALA A 359 -25.37 15.94 9.04
CA ALA A 359 -25.70 16.04 10.47
C ALA A 359 -27.22 16.26 10.72
N GLU A 360 -27.90 17.03 9.87
CA GLU A 360 -29.35 17.21 9.92
C GLU A 360 -30.13 15.96 9.48
N ARG A 361 -29.58 15.18 8.55
CA ARG A 361 -30.13 13.87 8.13
C ARG A 361 -29.97 12.80 9.20
N LEU A 362 -28.85 12.77 9.92
CA LEU A 362 -28.62 11.86 11.05
C LEU A 362 -29.49 12.22 12.28
N ALA A 363 -29.76 13.51 12.51
CA ALA A 363 -30.69 13.94 13.56
C ALA A 363 -32.16 13.54 13.31
N ARG A 364 -32.58 13.34 12.04
CA ARG A 364 -33.92 12.84 11.69
C ARG A 364 -34.08 11.33 11.87
N LEU A 365 -33.01 10.54 11.71
CA LEU A 365 -33.05 9.08 11.92
C LEU A 365 -33.20 8.68 13.40
N ARG A 366 -32.84 9.56 14.35
CA ARG A 366 -32.99 9.31 15.79
C ARG A 366 -34.42 9.44 16.35
N ARG A 367 -35.45 9.75 15.53
CA ARG A 367 -36.85 9.96 16.00
C ARG A 367 -37.84 8.83 15.76
N VAL A 368 -37.46 7.67 15.21
CA VAL A 368 -38.43 6.63 14.81
C VAL A 368 -38.46 5.38 15.70
N THR A 369 -37.65 5.26 16.75
CA THR A 369 -37.73 4.10 17.67
C THR A 369 -37.72 4.50 19.14
N ALA A 370 -38.90 4.80 19.67
CA ALA A 370 -39.18 4.67 21.09
C ALA A 370 -40.63 4.21 21.31
N PRO A 371 -40.81 3.05 21.97
CA PRO A 371 -41.74 2.92 23.08
C PRO A 371 -40.91 2.49 24.29
N GLY A 372 -40.93 3.13 25.46
CA GLY A 372 -42.09 3.51 26.26
C GLY A 372 -41.70 3.16 27.70
N ARG A 373 -41.47 4.19 28.51
CA ARG A 373 -41.14 4.10 29.95
C ARG A 373 -42.22 3.34 30.74
N ARG A 374 -41.79 2.49 31.69
CA ARG A 374 -42.31 2.42 33.07
C ARG A 374 -41.18 1.93 34.01
N GLY A 375 -40.73 2.80 34.92
CA GLY A 375 -40.22 2.37 36.24
C GLY A 375 -41.40 2.25 37.22
N PRO A 376 -41.21 2.11 38.55
CA PRO A 376 -39.97 2.16 39.36
C PRO A 376 -39.82 0.83 40.18
N ASP A 377 -38.89 0.54 41.09
CA ASP A 377 -38.26 1.22 42.23
C ASP A 377 -37.00 0.39 42.64
N ASP A 378 -36.00 1.05 43.21
CA ASP A 378 -34.93 0.49 44.06
C ASP A 378 -35.43 0.60 45.54
N PRO A 379 -35.02 -0.23 46.53
CA PRO A 379 -33.63 -0.24 47.00
C PRO A 379 -33.08 -1.52 47.70
N ASP A 380 -31.76 -1.51 47.91
CA ASP A 380 -30.97 -2.07 49.03
C ASP A 380 -30.96 -3.60 49.31
N ALA A 381 -29.76 -4.20 49.20
CA ALA A 381 -28.98 -4.79 50.31
C ALA A 381 -28.01 -5.92 49.86
N THR A 382 -26.71 -5.69 50.07
CA THR A 382 -25.68 -6.50 50.76
C THR A 382 -25.52 -8.03 50.47
N PRO A 383 -24.28 -8.58 50.37
CA PRO A 383 -24.01 -9.84 49.68
C PRO A 383 -24.03 -11.08 50.59
N ALA A 384 -24.32 -12.26 50.02
CA ALA A 384 -24.14 -13.54 50.71
C ALA A 384 -23.67 -14.67 49.78
N ARG A 385 -22.45 -15.13 50.07
CA ARG A 385 -21.98 -16.52 50.19
C ARG A 385 -22.44 -17.60 49.18
N ALA A 386 -21.43 -18.23 48.58
CA ALA A 386 -21.47 -19.54 47.94
C ALA A 386 -22.02 -20.65 48.86
N PRO A 387 -22.53 -21.74 48.26
CA PRO A 387 -22.09 -23.05 48.70
C PRO A 387 -21.68 -23.98 47.55
N THR A 388 -20.59 -24.69 47.83
CA THR A 388 -20.20 -26.00 47.33
C THR A 388 -21.33 -27.03 47.40
N GLY A 389 -21.41 -27.94 46.42
CA GLY A 389 -22.29 -29.11 46.50
C GLY A 389 -22.28 -29.99 45.26
N SER A 390 -21.27 -30.84 45.15
CA SER A 390 -21.23 -32.02 44.27
C SER A 390 -22.16 -33.11 44.81
N ALA A 391 -22.98 -33.75 43.97
CA ALA A 391 -23.06 -35.22 43.85
C ALA A 391 -24.22 -35.68 42.96
N ALA A 392 -23.87 -36.65 42.13
CA ALA A 392 -24.64 -37.56 41.29
C ALA A 392 -26.05 -37.95 41.76
N MET A 393 -26.97 -38.11 40.80
CA MET A 393 -27.87 -39.26 40.79
C MET A 393 -28.36 -39.59 39.38
N ALA A 394 -28.65 -40.88 39.22
CA ALA A 394 -28.74 -41.66 37.99
C ALA A 394 -30.03 -41.47 37.17
N THR A 395 -29.90 -41.93 35.92
CA THR A 395 -30.88 -42.22 34.87
C THR A 395 -32.22 -42.79 35.34
N PRO A 396 -33.30 -42.56 34.59
CA PRO A 396 -33.80 -43.66 33.77
C PRO A 396 -34.24 -43.24 32.34
N ALA A 397 -34.05 -44.17 31.40
CA ALA A 397 -34.66 -44.14 30.08
C ALA A 397 -36.19 -44.29 30.19
N PRO A 398 -36.95 -43.74 29.23
CA PRO A 398 -37.67 -44.67 28.35
C PRO A 398 -37.78 -44.24 26.87
N THR A 399 -37.70 -45.26 26.03
CA THR A 399 -38.63 -45.58 24.92
C THR A 399 -38.65 -44.71 23.66
N ALA A 400 -38.32 -45.41 22.56
CA ALA A 400 -38.42 -45.02 21.18
C ALA A 400 -39.85 -44.64 20.75
N ALA A 401 -39.95 -43.56 19.96
CA ALA A 401 -41.06 -43.33 19.05
C ALA A 401 -40.49 -42.85 17.70
N LEU A 402 -40.77 -43.64 16.66
CA LEU A 402 -40.62 -43.28 15.26
C LEU A 402 -41.38 -41.98 14.97
N ALA A 403 -40.69 -41.00 14.39
CA ALA A 403 -41.34 -39.87 13.71
C ALA A 403 -40.62 -39.56 12.40
N VAL A 404 -41.40 -39.62 11.35
CA VAL A 404 -41.13 -39.40 9.93
C VAL A 404 -40.39 -38.07 9.71
N GLY A 405 -39.21 -38.15 9.08
CA GLY A 405 -38.42 -36.99 8.70
C GLY A 405 -39.01 -36.25 7.50
N ALA A 406 -39.60 -35.09 7.75
CA ALA A 406 -39.72 -34.03 6.75
C ALA A 406 -38.51 -33.12 6.91
N GLY A 407 -37.54 -33.26 5.99
CA GLY A 407 -36.30 -32.48 5.99
C GLY A 407 -36.59 -30.99 5.84
N ARG A 408 -36.28 -30.23 6.89
CA ARG A 408 -36.19 -28.78 6.86
C ARG A 408 -34.84 -28.43 6.22
N PRO A 409 -34.78 -27.61 5.16
CA PRO A 409 -33.51 -27.24 4.54
C PRO A 409 -32.66 -26.49 5.57
N ASP A 410 -31.43 -26.97 5.76
CA ASP A 410 -30.44 -26.42 6.65
C ASP A 410 -30.00 -25.04 6.13
N PRO A 411 -30.28 -23.91 6.83
CA PRO A 411 -29.91 -22.57 6.38
C PRO A 411 -28.40 -22.28 6.49
N GLY A 412 -27.57 -23.28 6.84
CA GLY A 412 -26.12 -23.15 6.99
C GLY A 412 -25.27 -23.84 5.90
N ALA A 413 -25.87 -24.46 4.88
CA ALA A 413 -25.10 -25.12 3.84
C ALA A 413 -24.53 -24.08 2.85
N THR A 414 -23.27 -23.69 3.06
CA THR A 414 -22.48 -22.94 2.07
C THR A 414 -22.59 -23.67 0.74
N PRO A 415 -23.06 -23.02 -0.34
CA PRO A 415 -23.16 -23.67 -1.63
C PRO A 415 -21.77 -24.20 -2.01
N PRO A 416 -21.66 -25.45 -2.53
CA PRO A 416 -20.37 -25.97 -2.95
C PRO A 416 -19.73 -24.98 -3.93
N PRO A 417 -18.41 -24.73 -3.83
CA PRO A 417 -17.72 -23.85 -4.75
C PRO A 417 -18.05 -24.28 -6.18
N ARG A 418 -18.38 -23.31 -7.05
CA ARG A 418 -18.71 -23.60 -8.45
C ARG A 418 -17.56 -24.40 -9.04
N GLU A 419 -17.85 -25.38 -9.87
CA GLU A 419 -16.85 -26.29 -10.46
C GLU A 419 -15.71 -25.54 -11.16
N ALA A 420 -16.01 -24.36 -11.74
CA ALA A 420 -15.04 -23.42 -12.30
C ALA A 420 -14.06 -22.84 -11.26
N ASP A 421 -14.50 -22.57 -10.03
CA ASP A 421 -13.64 -22.06 -8.96
C ASP A 421 -12.73 -23.18 -8.43
N ALA A 422 -13.25 -24.41 -8.32
CA ALA A 422 -12.47 -25.57 -7.92
C ALA A 422 -11.39 -25.95 -8.96
N ALA A 423 -11.69 -25.81 -10.26
CA ALA A 423 -10.71 -25.99 -11.33
C ALA A 423 -9.63 -24.89 -11.32
N ARG A 424 -10.01 -23.63 -11.03
CA ARG A 424 -9.08 -22.50 -10.94
C ARG A 424 -8.03 -22.66 -9.83
N SER A 425 -8.41 -23.19 -8.67
CA SER A 425 -7.45 -23.44 -7.58
C SER A 425 -6.43 -24.54 -7.91
N ARG A 426 -6.87 -25.59 -8.62
CA ARG A 426 -6.05 -26.81 -8.80
C ARG A 426 -4.78 -26.60 -9.63
N TRP A 427 -4.85 -25.85 -10.73
CA TRP A 427 -3.67 -25.64 -11.59
C TRP A 427 -2.67 -24.66 -10.97
N ARG A 428 -3.15 -23.67 -10.22
CA ARG A 428 -2.29 -22.74 -9.47
C ARG A 428 -1.54 -23.49 -8.37
N ASP A 429 -2.22 -24.38 -7.64
CA ASP A 429 -1.59 -25.25 -6.63
C ASP A 429 -0.57 -26.21 -7.24
N GLU A 430 -0.79 -26.67 -8.47
CA GLU A 430 0.18 -27.48 -9.21
C GLU A 430 1.43 -26.69 -9.61
N LEU A 431 1.28 -25.45 -10.09
CA LEU A 431 2.40 -24.55 -10.36
C LEU A 431 3.19 -24.20 -9.10
N VAL A 432 2.50 -23.92 -7.99
CA VAL A 432 3.14 -23.65 -6.69
C VAL A 432 3.99 -24.83 -6.25
N ARG A 433 3.45 -26.06 -6.31
CA ARG A 433 4.19 -27.30 -5.97
C ARG A 433 5.38 -27.52 -6.91
N TRP A 434 5.24 -27.24 -8.20
CA TRP A 434 6.34 -27.33 -9.15
C TRP A 434 7.43 -26.27 -8.90
N GLY A 435 7.05 -25.01 -8.67
CA GLY A 435 7.99 -23.92 -8.37
C GLY A 435 8.73 -24.07 -7.03
N GLN A 436 8.15 -24.79 -6.07
CA GLN A 436 8.84 -25.21 -4.84
C GLN A 436 9.96 -26.22 -5.12
N ARG A 437 9.70 -27.24 -5.95
CA ARG A 437 10.69 -28.29 -6.30
C ARG A 437 11.88 -27.78 -7.11
N LEU A 438 11.70 -26.76 -7.94
CA LEU A 438 12.81 -26.17 -8.72
C LEU A 438 13.94 -25.58 -7.86
N GLY A 439 13.67 -25.28 -6.58
CA GLY A 439 14.70 -24.86 -5.63
C GLY A 439 15.60 -25.99 -5.12
N GLU A 440 15.23 -27.26 -5.35
CA GLU A 440 15.88 -28.46 -4.81
C GLU A 440 16.80 -29.17 -5.84
N ASP A 441 17.36 -28.41 -6.80
CA ASP A 441 18.28 -28.82 -7.86
C ASP A 441 17.74 -29.73 -8.98
N GLU A 442 16.50 -30.19 -8.95
CA GLU A 442 15.91 -31.01 -10.03
C GLU A 442 15.22 -30.15 -11.13
N VAL A 443 15.67 -30.27 -12.39
CA VAL A 443 14.94 -29.69 -13.54
C VAL A 443 13.79 -30.63 -13.90
N ALA A 444 12.69 -30.53 -13.16
CA ALA A 444 11.46 -31.22 -13.53
C ALA A 444 10.74 -30.44 -14.66
N PRO A 445 10.19 -31.12 -15.69
CA PRO A 445 9.35 -30.46 -16.68
C PRO A 445 8.17 -29.76 -15.99
N GLY A 446 7.84 -28.56 -16.48
CA GLY A 446 6.69 -27.80 -15.99
C GLY A 446 5.37 -28.55 -16.16
N PRO A 447 4.40 -28.37 -15.25
CA PRO A 447 3.07 -28.93 -15.44
C PRO A 447 2.43 -28.30 -16.69
N ALA A 448 1.71 -29.11 -17.46
CA ALA A 448 0.97 -28.64 -18.64
C ALA A 448 -0.29 -27.89 -18.20
N VAL A 449 -0.16 -26.58 -18.03
CA VAL A 449 -1.25 -25.71 -17.57
C VAL A 449 -1.88 -24.97 -18.74
N ALA A 450 -3.16 -25.25 -19.00
CA ALA A 450 -3.91 -24.64 -20.11
C ALA A 450 -3.90 -23.11 -20.09
N ALA A 451 -3.97 -22.48 -18.91
CA ALA A 451 -3.92 -21.02 -18.77
C ALA A 451 -2.55 -20.44 -19.19
N ILE A 452 -1.44 -21.10 -18.84
CA ILE A 452 -0.09 -20.69 -19.24
C ILE A 452 0.08 -20.87 -20.75
N HIS A 453 -0.40 -21.99 -21.29
CA HIS A 453 -0.36 -22.26 -22.74
C HIS A 453 -1.18 -21.22 -23.53
N ALA A 454 -2.40 -20.93 -23.10
CA ALA A 454 -3.24 -19.90 -23.74
C ALA A 454 -2.59 -18.51 -23.67
N MET A 455 -1.97 -18.16 -22.54
CA MET A 455 -1.22 -16.91 -22.39
C MET A 455 -0.01 -16.86 -23.33
N SER A 456 0.76 -17.95 -23.42
CA SER A 456 1.89 -18.11 -24.33
C SER A 456 1.49 -17.89 -25.79
N GLN A 457 0.38 -18.50 -26.23
CA GLN A 457 -0.15 -18.33 -27.58
C GLN A 457 -0.54 -16.87 -27.87
N ARG A 458 -1.24 -16.19 -26.94
CA ARG A 458 -1.61 -14.77 -27.11
C ARG A 458 -0.40 -13.85 -27.20
N LEU A 459 0.65 -14.17 -26.46
CA LEU A 459 1.90 -13.43 -26.46
C LEU A 459 2.78 -13.74 -27.68
N GLY A 460 2.43 -14.76 -28.48
CA GLY A 460 3.21 -15.25 -29.61
C GLY A 460 4.59 -15.75 -29.17
N LEU A 461 4.66 -16.43 -28.03
CA LEU A 461 5.89 -17.01 -27.52
C LEU A 461 6.20 -18.35 -28.20
N ASP A 462 7.49 -18.62 -28.35
CA ASP A 462 7.96 -19.97 -28.68
C ASP A 462 7.51 -20.94 -27.57
N PRO A 463 6.93 -22.12 -27.88
CA PRO A 463 6.58 -23.12 -26.89
C PRO A 463 7.72 -23.49 -25.92
N ALA A 464 8.98 -23.35 -26.33
CA ALA A 464 10.14 -23.55 -25.47
C ALA A 464 10.23 -22.55 -24.29
N LEU A 465 9.56 -21.40 -24.37
CA LEU A 465 9.52 -20.36 -23.33
C LEU A 465 8.33 -20.51 -22.37
N GLU A 466 7.39 -21.43 -22.61
CA GLU A 466 6.28 -21.72 -21.69
C GLU A 466 6.72 -22.05 -20.26
N PRO A 467 7.77 -22.87 -20.05
CA PRO A 467 8.28 -23.14 -18.69
C PRO A 467 8.81 -21.89 -17.98
N CYS A 468 9.35 -20.91 -18.72
CA CYS A 468 9.81 -19.64 -18.16
C CYS A 468 8.64 -18.81 -17.63
N LEU A 469 7.57 -18.70 -18.42
CA LEU A 469 6.33 -18.03 -18.01
C LEU A 469 5.70 -18.72 -16.78
N ALA A 470 5.64 -20.05 -16.80
CA ALA A 470 5.18 -20.85 -15.66
C ALA A 470 6.01 -20.61 -14.39
N LEU A 471 7.34 -20.57 -14.51
CA LEU A 471 8.26 -20.34 -13.37
C LEU A 471 8.01 -18.98 -12.74
N LEU A 472 7.96 -17.93 -13.56
CA LEU A 472 7.80 -16.57 -13.07
C LEU A 472 6.43 -16.37 -12.41
N TYR A 473 5.36 -16.96 -12.96
CA TYR A 473 4.04 -16.94 -12.33
C TYR A 473 3.99 -17.77 -11.04
N ALA A 474 4.63 -18.95 -11.00
CA ALA A 474 4.76 -19.72 -9.76
C ALA A 474 5.51 -18.92 -8.68
N GLY A 475 6.54 -18.16 -9.05
CA GLY A 475 7.25 -17.24 -8.16
C GLY A 475 6.32 -16.16 -7.57
N HIS A 476 5.46 -15.56 -8.40
CA HIS A 476 4.42 -14.63 -7.96
C HIS A 476 3.44 -15.27 -6.97
N LEU A 477 2.90 -16.45 -7.29
CA LEU A 477 1.99 -17.18 -6.40
C LEU A 477 2.61 -17.54 -5.05
N LEU A 478 3.93 -17.80 -5.04
CA LEU A 478 4.71 -18.07 -3.83
C LEU A 478 5.09 -16.79 -3.06
N GLY A 479 4.75 -15.60 -3.56
CA GLY A 479 5.15 -14.33 -2.96
C GLY A 479 6.66 -14.08 -2.99
N ARG A 480 7.38 -14.71 -3.93
CA ARG A 480 8.83 -14.52 -4.09
C ARG A 480 9.13 -13.16 -4.71
N ALA A 481 10.32 -12.66 -4.42
CA ALA A 481 10.85 -11.43 -4.99
C ALA A 481 11.38 -11.64 -6.44
N GLY A 482 10.56 -12.22 -7.33
CA GLY A 482 10.97 -12.62 -8.68
C GLY A 482 11.85 -13.87 -8.73
N ALA A 483 12.13 -14.36 -9.94
CA ALA A 483 13.03 -15.48 -10.17
C ALA A 483 14.49 -15.00 -10.23
N ALA A 484 15.43 -15.83 -9.76
CA ALA A 484 16.84 -15.62 -10.01
C ALA A 484 17.16 -15.82 -11.51
N PRO A 485 18.09 -15.04 -12.10
CA PRO A 485 18.50 -15.25 -13.49
C PRO A 485 18.93 -16.69 -13.79
N TYR A 486 19.63 -17.37 -12.86
CA TYR A 486 20.05 -18.76 -13.08
C TYR A 486 18.87 -19.74 -13.18
N GLU A 487 17.75 -19.49 -12.48
CA GLU A 487 16.55 -20.33 -12.55
C GLU A 487 15.92 -20.21 -13.93
N LEU A 488 15.84 -18.98 -14.46
CA LEU A 488 15.32 -18.72 -15.79
C LEU A 488 16.25 -19.28 -16.88
N ALA A 489 17.57 -19.16 -16.69
CA ALA A 489 18.57 -19.67 -17.63
C ALA A 489 18.51 -21.19 -17.82
N ARG A 490 18.13 -21.93 -16.77
CA ARG A 490 17.94 -23.39 -16.84
C ARG A 490 16.78 -23.81 -17.74
N LEU A 491 15.79 -22.92 -17.94
CA LEU A 491 14.57 -23.22 -18.70
C LEU A 491 14.59 -22.60 -20.11
N GLY A 492 15.00 -21.33 -20.23
CA GLY A 492 14.95 -20.56 -21.48
C GLY A 492 16.31 -20.06 -21.98
N GLY A 493 17.41 -20.44 -21.34
CA GLY A 493 18.75 -19.98 -21.71
C GLY A 493 19.12 -18.59 -21.15
N TRP A 494 20.39 -18.23 -21.31
CA TRP A 494 20.96 -17.02 -20.70
C TRP A 494 20.43 -15.72 -21.29
N ASP A 495 20.00 -15.70 -22.55
CA ASP A 495 19.48 -14.48 -23.16
C ASP A 495 18.17 -14.04 -22.48
N GLU A 496 17.25 -14.97 -22.19
CA GLU A 496 16.05 -14.68 -21.42
C GLU A 496 16.38 -14.25 -19.99
N ALA A 497 17.30 -14.97 -19.33
CA ALA A 497 17.75 -14.67 -17.97
C ALA A 497 18.40 -13.29 -17.78
N LEU A 498 19.01 -12.76 -18.84
CA LEU A 498 19.71 -11.48 -18.84
C LEU A 498 18.92 -10.35 -19.50
N GLY A 499 17.65 -10.59 -19.86
CA GLY A 499 16.78 -9.58 -20.45
C GLY A 499 17.10 -9.23 -21.90
N ARG A 500 17.81 -10.11 -22.61
CA ARG A 500 18.16 -9.99 -24.03
C ARG A 500 17.30 -10.87 -24.93
N GLY A 501 16.51 -11.76 -24.34
CA GLY A 501 15.64 -12.70 -25.03
C GLY A 501 14.28 -12.13 -25.41
N LEU A 502 13.43 -13.01 -25.93
CA LEU A 502 12.11 -12.68 -26.46
C LEU A 502 11.15 -12.22 -25.37
N LEU A 503 11.24 -12.76 -24.14
CA LEU A 503 10.38 -12.34 -23.04
C LEU A 503 10.58 -10.85 -22.72
N ALA A 504 11.84 -10.41 -22.65
CA ALA A 504 12.17 -9.02 -22.37
C ALA A 504 11.91 -8.11 -23.58
N ALA A 505 12.21 -8.58 -24.79
CA ALA A 505 11.92 -7.83 -26.02
C ALA A 505 10.41 -7.57 -26.22
N ARG A 506 9.56 -8.51 -25.79
CA ARG A 506 8.09 -8.35 -25.76
C ARG A 506 7.60 -7.63 -24.49
N GLY A 507 8.51 -7.26 -23.59
CA GLY A 507 8.30 -6.72 -22.25
C GLY A 507 7.33 -7.53 -21.39
N ILE A 508 7.32 -8.85 -21.56
CA ILE A 508 6.58 -9.80 -20.72
C ILE A 508 7.26 -9.92 -19.35
N VAL A 509 8.55 -9.61 -19.28
CA VAL A 509 9.33 -9.62 -18.05
C VAL A 509 9.99 -8.28 -17.77
N VAL A 510 10.22 -8.02 -16.49
CA VAL A 510 10.92 -6.85 -15.97
C VAL A 510 12.09 -7.30 -15.10
N HIS A 511 13.25 -6.69 -15.30
CA HIS A 511 14.45 -6.96 -14.50
C HIS A 511 14.59 -5.89 -13.41
N ARG A 512 14.56 -6.31 -12.14
CA ARG A 512 14.68 -5.43 -10.98
C ARG A 512 15.42 -6.16 -9.87
N ASP A 513 16.32 -5.48 -9.16
CA ASP A 513 17.04 -6.03 -7.99
C ASP A 513 17.75 -7.37 -8.25
N SER A 514 18.34 -7.52 -9.45
CA SER A 514 18.97 -8.78 -9.93
C SER A 514 18.00 -9.98 -9.98
N ARG A 515 16.71 -9.70 -10.19
CA ARG A 515 15.63 -10.68 -10.31
C ARG A 515 14.82 -10.41 -11.56
N VAL A 516 14.18 -11.46 -12.06
CA VAL A 516 13.28 -11.40 -13.21
C VAL A 516 11.85 -11.57 -12.73
N TRP A 517 10.98 -10.67 -13.14
CA TRP A 517 9.57 -10.62 -12.76
C TRP A 517 8.69 -10.70 -13.99
N LEU A 518 7.47 -11.23 -13.86
CA LEU A 518 6.45 -10.95 -14.88
C LEU A 518 6.07 -9.49 -14.83
N ALA A 519 5.84 -8.91 -16.01
CA ALA A 519 5.22 -7.60 -16.12
C ALA A 519 3.85 -7.63 -15.39
N PRO A 520 3.47 -6.55 -14.68
CA PRO A 520 2.24 -6.51 -13.88
C PRO A 520 0.98 -6.88 -14.69
N GLU A 521 0.93 -6.49 -15.97
CA GLU A 521 -0.20 -6.75 -16.87
C GLU A 521 -0.38 -8.25 -17.12
N VAL A 522 0.72 -8.98 -17.34
CA VAL A 522 0.73 -10.43 -17.56
C VAL A 522 0.25 -11.15 -16.30
N THR A 523 0.76 -10.74 -15.15
CA THR A 523 0.39 -11.30 -13.84
C THR A 523 -1.09 -11.09 -13.56
N ARG A 524 -1.60 -9.86 -13.74
CA ARG A 524 -3.01 -9.54 -13.53
C ARG A 524 -3.94 -10.30 -14.47
N ALA A 525 -3.54 -10.49 -15.73
CA ALA A 525 -4.31 -11.26 -16.69
C ALA A 525 -4.38 -12.75 -16.28
N LEU A 526 -3.26 -13.33 -15.81
CA LEU A 526 -3.24 -14.70 -15.26
C LEU A 526 -4.03 -14.83 -13.95
N ASP A 527 -4.09 -13.75 -13.15
CA ASP A 527 -4.91 -13.66 -11.95
C ASP A 527 -6.38 -13.36 -12.23
N GLU A 528 -6.76 -13.16 -13.50
CA GLU A 528 -8.11 -12.77 -13.94
C GLU A 528 -8.61 -11.46 -13.28
N LEU A 529 -7.68 -10.55 -12.94
CA LEU A 529 -8.00 -9.26 -12.35
C LEU A 529 -8.44 -8.25 -13.43
N PRO A 530 -9.18 -7.18 -13.07
CA PRO A 530 -9.54 -6.12 -14.00
C PRO A 530 -8.31 -5.46 -14.65
N ALA A 531 -8.50 -4.87 -15.83
CA ALA A 531 -7.42 -4.18 -16.53
C ALA A 531 -6.83 -3.04 -15.69
N MET A 532 -5.51 -2.85 -15.78
CA MET A 532 -4.78 -1.82 -15.04
C MET A 532 -4.69 -0.51 -15.82
N THR A 533 -4.48 -0.61 -17.12
CA THR A 533 -4.18 0.50 -18.04
C THR A 533 -5.42 1.03 -18.74
N GLY A 534 -6.62 0.49 -18.44
CA GLY A 534 -7.81 0.82 -19.20
C GLY A 534 -9.06 0.04 -18.80
N VAL A 535 -10.06 0.11 -19.66
CA VAL A 535 -11.34 -0.60 -19.53
C VAL A 535 -11.48 -1.62 -20.66
N GLU A 536 -11.61 -2.89 -20.30
CA GLU A 536 -11.87 -3.98 -21.25
C GLU A 536 -13.36 -4.04 -21.60
N VAL A 537 -13.67 -4.11 -22.89
CA VAL A 537 -15.02 -4.15 -23.43
C VAL A 537 -15.14 -5.32 -24.40
N GLY A 538 -16.21 -6.11 -24.29
CA GLY A 538 -16.39 -7.33 -25.08
C GLY A 538 -15.87 -8.58 -24.38
N ALA A 539 -15.89 -9.71 -25.08
CA ALA A 539 -15.35 -10.98 -24.58
C ALA A 539 -14.01 -11.27 -25.27
N PRO A 540 -12.98 -11.72 -24.52
CA PRO A 540 -11.72 -12.17 -25.10
C PRO A 540 -11.96 -13.19 -26.21
N GLY A 541 -11.37 -12.93 -27.38
CA GLY A 541 -11.49 -13.77 -28.55
C GLY A 541 -10.14 -13.97 -29.25
N PRO A 542 -10.08 -14.78 -30.31
CA PRO A 542 -8.94 -14.74 -31.21
C PRO A 542 -8.81 -13.30 -31.74
N VAL A 543 -7.68 -12.66 -31.46
CA VAL A 543 -7.43 -11.29 -31.93
C VAL A 543 -7.42 -11.35 -33.46
N PRO A 544 -8.31 -10.62 -34.15
CA PRO A 544 -8.35 -10.67 -35.59
C PRO A 544 -7.03 -10.11 -36.15
N PRO A 545 -6.44 -10.73 -37.19
CA PRO A 545 -5.15 -10.34 -37.73
C PRO A 545 -5.29 -9.12 -38.65
N PHE A 546 -5.73 -7.98 -38.11
CA PHE A 546 -5.67 -6.71 -38.82
C PHE A 546 -4.43 -5.93 -38.39
N GLY A 547 -3.83 -5.22 -39.34
CA GLY A 547 -2.79 -4.24 -39.03
C GLY A 547 -3.37 -2.99 -38.35
N PRO A 548 -2.52 -2.02 -37.98
CA PRO A 548 -2.97 -0.79 -37.34
C PRO A 548 -4.09 -0.09 -38.13
N CYS A 549 -5.15 0.32 -37.45
CA CYS A 549 -6.28 1.03 -38.04
C CYS A 549 -6.65 2.25 -37.21
N VAL A 550 -7.46 3.15 -37.77
CA VAL A 550 -7.89 4.38 -37.11
C VAL A 550 -9.41 4.47 -37.06
N ILE A 551 -9.94 4.96 -35.94
CA ILE A 551 -11.33 5.40 -35.80
C ILE A 551 -11.38 6.89 -35.52
N VAL A 552 -12.44 7.54 -35.94
CA VAL A 552 -12.76 8.90 -35.52
C VAL A 552 -13.81 8.83 -34.43
N HIS A 553 -13.54 9.42 -33.26
CA HIS A 553 -14.49 9.45 -32.16
C HIS A 553 -14.66 10.87 -31.60
N GLN A 554 -15.88 11.16 -31.14
CA GLN A 554 -16.24 12.39 -30.45
C GLN A 554 -16.81 11.99 -29.08
N GLY A 555 -15.94 11.78 -28.09
CA GLY A 555 -16.38 11.39 -26.74
C GLY A 555 -15.43 10.44 -26.03
N PRO A 556 -15.84 9.89 -24.86
CA PRO A 556 -14.99 9.01 -24.05
C PRO A 556 -14.59 7.74 -24.82
N LEU A 557 -13.32 7.34 -24.71
CA LEU A 557 -12.77 6.15 -25.38
C LEU A 557 -13.54 4.86 -25.09
N ARG A 558 -14.16 4.76 -23.91
CA ARG A 558 -14.99 3.59 -23.54
C ARG A 558 -16.16 3.37 -24.49
N LEU A 559 -16.83 4.44 -24.96
CA LEU A 559 -17.94 4.31 -25.90
C LEU A 559 -17.45 3.88 -27.28
N ALA A 560 -16.30 4.43 -27.71
CA ALA A 560 -15.65 4.02 -28.94
C ALA A 560 -15.23 2.54 -28.91
N ALA A 561 -14.71 2.06 -27.77
CA ALA A 561 -14.37 0.66 -27.57
C ALA A 561 -15.60 -0.28 -27.63
N MET A 562 -16.77 0.15 -27.16
CA MET A 562 -18.01 -0.64 -27.31
C MET A 562 -18.38 -0.85 -28.78
N ALA A 563 -18.34 0.22 -29.58
CA ALA A 563 -18.60 0.13 -31.01
C ALA A 563 -17.53 -0.71 -31.73
N CYS A 564 -16.26 -0.54 -31.38
CA CYS A 564 -15.16 -1.32 -31.95
C CYS A 564 -15.26 -2.80 -31.58
N ALA A 565 -15.61 -3.14 -30.34
CA ALA A 565 -15.76 -4.53 -29.90
C ALA A 565 -16.84 -5.26 -30.70
N GLU A 566 -17.95 -4.58 -30.99
CA GLU A 566 -19.03 -5.11 -31.84
C GLU A 566 -18.54 -5.31 -33.29
N ALA A 567 -17.86 -4.32 -33.86
CA ALA A 567 -17.35 -4.39 -35.24
C ALA A 567 -16.25 -5.45 -35.44
N LEU A 568 -15.35 -5.57 -34.46
CA LEU A 568 -14.23 -6.53 -34.49
C LEU A 568 -14.65 -7.95 -34.09
N GLY A 569 -15.81 -8.11 -33.46
CA GLY A 569 -16.27 -9.39 -32.94
C GLY A 569 -15.38 -9.94 -31.80
N GLY A 570 -14.80 -9.06 -30.99
CA GLY A 570 -13.83 -9.43 -29.96
C GLY A 570 -13.70 -8.40 -28.84
N ALA A 571 -12.73 -8.60 -27.95
CA ALA A 571 -12.46 -7.66 -26.87
C ALA A 571 -11.64 -6.46 -27.36
N VAL A 572 -11.93 -5.27 -26.80
CA VAL A 572 -11.17 -4.04 -26.98
C VAL A 572 -10.79 -3.50 -25.60
N LEU A 573 -9.53 -3.13 -25.43
CA LEU A 573 -9.03 -2.44 -24.25
C LEU A 573 -8.91 -0.95 -24.55
N ALA A 574 -9.84 -0.13 -24.05
CA ALA A 574 -9.72 1.32 -24.09
C ALA A 574 -8.71 1.79 -23.05
N ALA A 575 -7.59 2.36 -23.48
CA ALA A 575 -6.61 2.93 -22.57
C ALA A 575 -7.23 4.07 -21.75
N SER A 576 -6.87 4.15 -20.47
CA SER A 576 -7.21 5.29 -19.61
C SER A 576 -6.39 6.52 -19.99
N ASP A 577 -6.89 7.71 -19.69
CA ASP A 577 -6.13 8.94 -19.84
C ASP A 577 -4.84 8.87 -19.00
N GLY A 578 -3.70 9.16 -19.63
CA GLY A 578 -2.38 9.11 -18.98
C GLY A 578 -1.77 7.71 -18.79
N ALA A 579 -2.43 6.64 -19.24
CA ALA A 579 -1.81 5.32 -19.25
C ALA A 579 -0.61 5.27 -20.21
N ASP A 580 0.49 4.62 -19.81
CA ASP A 580 1.61 4.32 -20.70
C ASP A 580 1.09 3.52 -21.92
N PRO A 581 1.20 4.05 -23.15
CA PRO A 581 0.70 3.40 -24.35
C PRO A 581 1.30 2.01 -24.56
N ARG A 582 2.57 1.80 -24.18
CA ARG A 582 3.25 0.50 -24.31
C ARG A 582 2.70 -0.51 -23.32
N ALA A 583 2.39 -0.08 -22.10
CA ALA A 583 1.72 -0.91 -21.11
C ALA A 583 0.30 -1.28 -21.55
N ALA A 584 -0.46 -0.33 -22.13
CA ALA A 584 -1.81 -0.59 -22.64
C ALA A 584 -1.81 -1.61 -23.79
N LEU A 585 -0.87 -1.50 -24.75
CA LEU A 585 -0.70 -2.48 -25.82
C LEU A 585 -0.38 -3.88 -25.29
N ARG A 586 0.54 -3.95 -24.33
CA ARG A 586 0.93 -5.20 -23.68
C ARG A 586 -0.26 -5.82 -22.94
N GLU A 587 -1.02 -5.01 -22.21
CA GLU A 587 -2.19 -5.46 -21.46
C GLU A 587 -3.30 -5.96 -22.39
N ALA A 588 -3.56 -5.26 -23.49
CA ALA A 588 -4.52 -5.70 -24.50
C ALA A 588 -4.13 -7.07 -25.05
N ARG A 589 -2.85 -7.26 -25.40
CA ARG A 589 -2.33 -8.53 -25.93
C ARG A 589 -2.51 -9.69 -24.95
N VAL A 590 -2.13 -9.54 -23.68
CA VAL A 590 -2.27 -10.64 -22.69
C VAL A 590 -3.74 -11.01 -22.43
N ARG A 591 -4.64 -10.03 -22.59
CA ARG A 591 -6.09 -10.22 -22.47
C ARG A 591 -6.73 -10.83 -23.73
N GLY A 592 -6.01 -10.89 -24.85
CA GLY A 592 -6.62 -11.27 -26.13
C GLY A 592 -7.60 -10.22 -26.62
N ALA A 593 -7.28 -8.95 -26.37
CA ALA A 593 -8.03 -7.78 -26.79
C ALA A 593 -7.22 -6.95 -27.78
N THR A 594 -7.92 -6.14 -28.57
CA THR A 594 -7.31 -5.09 -29.39
C THR A 594 -7.12 -3.84 -28.53
N ALA A 595 -5.94 -3.22 -28.58
CA ALA A 595 -5.73 -1.96 -27.87
C ALA A 595 -6.41 -0.80 -28.62
N LEU A 596 -7.15 0.04 -27.91
CA LEU A 596 -7.66 1.32 -28.40
C LEU A 596 -6.92 2.44 -27.65
N VAL A 597 -6.05 3.16 -28.36
CA VAL A 597 -5.19 4.21 -27.80
C VAL A 597 -5.41 5.55 -28.54
N PRO A 598 -5.30 6.71 -27.87
CA PRO A 598 -5.35 8.01 -28.53
C PRO A 598 -4.26 8.17 -29.60
N VAL A 599 -4.55 8.86 -30.70
CA VAL A 599 -3.51 9.20 -31.71
C VAL A 599 -2.36 10.01 -31.11
N ALA A 600 -2.63 10.85 -30.10
CA ALA A 600 -1.61 11.62 -29.40
C ALA A 600 -0.50 10.75 -28.76
N ALA A 601 -0.78 9.47 -28.49
CA ALA A 601 0.19 8.52 -27.95
C ALA A 601 1.12 7.91 -29.01
N LEU A 602 0.86 8.12 -30.30
CA LEU A 602 1.61 7.50 -31.39
C LEU A 602 3.12 7.77 -31.37
N PRO A 603 3.63 8.98 -31.03
CA PRO A 603 5.07 9.24 -31.01
C PRO A 603 5.85 8.35 -30.03
N GLU A 604 5.17 7.78 -29.03
CA GLU A 604 5.77 6.91 -28.01
C GLU A 604 5.70 5.42 -28.40
N LEU A 605 4.94 5.10 -29.45
CA LEU A 605 4.66 3.74 -29.91
C LEU A 605 5.55 3.35 -31.09
N GLU A 606 6.41 2.36 -30.86
CA GLU A 606 7.05 1.61 -31.94
C GLU A 606 6.10 0.48 -32.36
N LEU A 607 5.16 0.79 -33.24
CA LEU A 607 4.24 -0.23 -33.78
C LEU A 607 5.06 -1.26 -34.57
N THR A 608 5.04 -2.51 -34.12
CA THR A 608 5.67 -3.60 -34.86
C THR A 608 4.70 -4.21 -35.86
N ASP A 609 5.24 -4.77 -36.95
CA ASP A 609 4.41 -5.45 -37.95
C ASP A 609 3.60 -6.59 -37.30
N GLY A 610 2.27 -6.50 -37.43
CA GLY A 610 1.33 -7.49 -36.91
C GLY A 610 0.68 -7.15 -35.56
N GLU A 611 0.89 -5.95 -35.01
CA GLU A 611 0.15 -5.51 -33.83
C GLU A 611 -1.26 -5.01 -34.18
N ALA A 612 -2.28 -5.65 -33.59
CA ALA A 612 -3.66 -5.22 -33.68
C ALA A 612 -3.88 -4.01 -32.76
N VAL A 613 -3.84 -2.81 -33.34
CA VAL A 613 -4.02 -1.53 -32.64
C VAL A 613 -5.06 -0.70 -33.38
N VAL A 614 -5.99 -0.13 -32.62
CA VAL A 614 -6.91 0.89 -33.11
C VAL A 614 -6.46 2.23 -32.52
N LEU A 615 -6.15 3.19 -33.39
CA LEU A 615 -5.84 4.55 -33.00
C LEU A 615 -7.13 5.38 -32.98
N ALA A 616 -7.34 6.12 -31.90
CA ALA A 616 -8.52 6.93 -31.69
C ALA A 616 -8.21 8.39 -32.03
N ALA A 617 -8.66 8.84 -33.21
CA ALA A 617 -8.52 10.21 -33.68
C ALA A 617 -9.72 11.05 -33.25
N VAL A 618 -9.48 12.32 -32.90
CA VAL A 618 -10.55 13.24 -32.49
C VAL A 618 -11.24 13.92 -33.67
N ASN A 619 -10.73 13.78 -34.90
CA ASN A 619 -11.39 14.27 -36.12
C ASN A 619 -10.87 13.58 -37.39
N ASP A 620 -11.56 13.79 -38.50
CA ASP A 620 -11.19 13.21 -39.81
C ASP A 620 -9.82 13.65 -40.30
N ALA A 621 -9.42 14.90 -40.05
CA ALA A 621 -8.13 15.43 -40.52
C ALA A 621 -6.95 14.73 -39.84
N GLU A 622 -7.06 14.45 -38.54
CA GLU A 622 -6.07 13.68 -37.78
C GLU A 622 -6.01 12.23 -38.26
N ALA A 623 -7.17 11.60 -38.52
CA ALA A 623 -7.20 10.24 -39.05
C ALA A 623 -6.57 10.14 -40.46
N ASP A 624 -6.87 11.10 -41.34
CA ASP A 624 -6.33 11.14 -42.70
C ASP A 624 -4.81 11.36 -42.71
N ALA A 625 -4.29 12.14 -41.75
CA ALA A 625 -2.86 12.40 -41.62
C ALA A 625 -2.04 11.13 -41.32
N LEU A 626 -2.66 10.09 -40.75
CA LEU A 626 -1.99 8.83 -40.42
C LEU A 626 -1.86 7.89 -41.63
N GLY A 627 -2.69 8.06 -42.67
CA GLY A 627 -2.71 7.18 -43.83
C GLY A 627 -3.07 5.72 -43.52
N LEU A 628 -3.71 5.46 -42.36
CA LEU A 628 -4.11 4.12 -41.93
C LEU A 628 -5.52 3.75 -42.42
N PRO A 629 -5.84 2.45 -42.57
CA PRO A 629 -7.21 2.00 -42.83
C PRO A 629 -8.18 2.50 -41.76
N ARG A 630 -9.35 3.01 -42.20
CA ARG A 630 -10.43 3.45 -41.30
C ARG A 630 -11.32 2.28 -40.93
N LEU A 631 -11.62 2.14 -39.64
CA LEU A 631 -12.67 1.27 -39.12
C LEU A 631 -13.93 2.14 -38.93
N TYR A 632 -15.00 1.83 -39.66
CA TYR A 632 -16.25 2.60 -39.66
C TYR A 632 -17.31 2.00 -38.77
#